data_AF-A0A328AIS5-F1
#
_entry.id   AF-A0A328AIS5-F1
#
_cell.length_a   1.000
_cell.length_b   1.000
_cell.length_c   1.000
_cell.angle_alpha   90.00
_cell.angle_beta   90.00
_cell.angle_gamma   90.00
#
_symmetry.space_group_name_H-M   'P 1'
#
loop_
_entity.id
_entity.type
_entity.pdbx_description
1 polymer ?
#
loop_
_entity_poly.entity_id
_entity_poly.type
_entity_poly.pdbx_seq_one_letter_code
_entity_poly.pdbx_strand_id
1 'polypeptide(L)' 'MKKAEQYREHAAECRALAAQMQRGEHRDQLLRMAAAWQELATDREEALARADSHDEATPLDGV' A
#
# COMPACT_ATOMS: atom_id res chain seq x y z
N MET A 1 -2.28 4.62 -11.04
CA MET A 1 -2.27 3.63 -9.96
C MET A 1 -2.98 4.19 -8.71
N LYS A 2 -4.32 4.06 -8.57
CA LYS A 2 -5.05 4.71 -7.45
C LYS A 2 -5.16 3.87 -6.16
N LYS A 3 -4.88 2.56 -6.23
CA LYS A 3 -5.10 1.63 -5.09
C LYS A 3 -4.02 1.69 -4.01
N ALA A 4 -2.73 1.80 -4.39
CA ALA A 4 -1.63 1.86 -3.43
C ALA A 4 -1.68 3.13 -2.56
N GLU A 5 -2.00 4.27 -3.18
CA GLU A 5 -2.16 5.55 -2.49
C GLU A 5 -3.30 5.48 -1.47
N GLN A 6 -4.42 4.86 -1.82
CA GLN A 6 -5.56 4.62 -0.92
C GLN A 6 -5.19 3.76 0.28
N TYR A 7 -4.37 2.71 0.09
CA TYR A 7 -3.88 1.89 1.19
C TYR A 7 -2.91 2.67 2.11
N ARG A 8 -2.06 3.54 1.56
CA ARG A 8 -1.21 4.43 2.35
C ARG A 8 -2.02 5.42 3.18
N GLU A 9 -3.09 5.96 2.61
CA GLU A 9 -4.00 6.88 3.29
C GLU A 9 -4.67 6.19 4.50
N HIS A 10 -5.21 4.98 4.32
CA HIS A 10 -5.77 4.19 5.43
C HIS A 10 -4.73 3.82 6.50
N ALA A 11 -3.48 3.52 6.09
CA ALA A 11 -2.40 3.29 7.04
C ALA A 11 -2.10 4.55 7.87
N ALA A 12 -2.11 5.73 7.23
CA ALA A 12 -1.90 7.01 7.89
C ALA A 12 -3.03 7.36 8.86
N GLU A 13 -4.29 7.17 8.46
CA GLU A 13 -5.46 7.36 9.33
C GLU A 13 -5.41 6.47 10.57
N CYS A 14 -5.12 5.18 10.40
CA CYS A 14 -4.98 4.24 11.52
C CYS A 14 -3.88 4.67 12.50
N ARG A 15 -2.74 5.18 11.98
CA ARG A 15 -1.66 5.72 12.84
C ARG A 15 -2.08 7.01 13.55
N ALA A 16 -2.78 7.91 12.86
CA ALA A 16 -3.27 9.16 13.42
C ALA A 16 -4.29 8.91 14.55
N LEU A 17 -5.17 7.92 14.38
CA LEU A 17 -6.09 7.48 15.43
C LEU A 17 -5.33 6.83 16.60
N ALA A 18 -4.37 5.95 16.32
CA ALA A 18 -3.54 5.32 17.35
C ALA A 18 -2.68 6.31 18.14
N ALA A 19 -2.28 7.43 17.53
CA ALA A 19 -1.53 8.49 18.20
C ALA A 19 -2.37 9.29 19.20
N GLN A 20 -3.69 9.37 18.98
CA GLN A 20 -4.63 10.05 19.87
C GLN A 20 -5.12 9.14 21.02
N MET A 21 -4.90 7.83 20.91
CA MET A 21 -5.28 6.86 21.93
C MET A 21 -4.21 6.71 23.02
N GLN A 22 -4.65 6.55 24.27
CA GLN A 22 -3.80 6.04 25.34
C GLN A 22 -3.38 4.60 25.06
N ARG A 23 -2.24 4.18 25.63
CA ARG A 23 -1.72 2.82 25.46
C ARG A 23 -2.78 1.80 25.86
N GLY A 24 -2.98 0.80 25.01
CA GLY A 24 -3.99 -0.23 25.21
C GLY A 24 -4.18 -1.07 23.95
N GLU A 25 -4.90 -2.18 24.08
CA GLU A 25 -5.07 -3.17 23.00
C GLU A 25 -5.67 -2.57 21.72
N HIS A 26 -6.57 -1.59 21.84
CA HIS A 26 -7.15 -0.89 20.69
C HIS A 26 -6.11 -0.06 19.90
N ARG A 27 -5.18 0.59 20.60
CA ARG A 27 -4.07 1.31 19.96
C ARG A 27 -3.17 0.34 19.21
N ASP A 28 -2.83 -0.79 19.84
CA ASP A 28 -1.98 -1.81 19.22
C ASP A 28 -2.69 -2.50 18.05
N GLN A 29 -4.01 -2.64 18.09
CA GLN A 29 -4.81 -3.12 16.96
C GLN A 29 -4.78 -2.13 15.79
N LEU A 30 -4.96 -0.83 16.03
CA LEU A 30 -4.85 0.19 14.99
C LEU A 30 -3.45 0.24 14.36
N LEU A 31 -2.40 0.10 15.16
CA LEU A 31 -1.02 0.04 14.66
C LEU A 31 -0.78 -1.21 13.80
N ARG A 32 -1.32 -2.37 14.19
CA ARG A 32 -1.25 -3.60 13.38
C ARG A 32 -2.01 -3.46 12.06
N MET A 33 -3.20 -2.86 12.09
CA MET A 33 -3.95 -2.58 10.86
C MET A 33 -3.19 -1.62 9.95
N ALA A 34 -2.60 -0.56 10.50
CA ALA A 34 -1.78 0.37 9.74
C ALA A 34 -0.56 -0.30 9.08
N ALA A 35 0.07 -1.27 9.77
CA ALA A 35 1.17 -2.03 9.22
C ALA A 35 0.71 -2.92 8.04
N ALA A 36 -0.40 -3.64 8.18
CA ALA A 36 -0.95 -4.47 7.11
C ALA A 36 -1.33 -3.65 5.87
N TRP A 37 -1.93 -2.47 6.05
CA TRP A 37 -2.23 -1.56 4.93
C TRP A 37 -0.97 -1.04 4.23
N GLN A 38 0.09 -0.76 4.99
CA GLN A 38 1.38 -0.36 4.43
C GLN A 38 1.98 -1.47 3.57
N GLU A 39 1.98 -2.72 4.06
CA GLU A 39 2.46 -3.88 3.31
C GLU A 39 1.67 -4.07 2.00
N LEU A 40 0.32 -4.02 2.06
CA LEU A 40 -0.51 -4.10 0.86
C LEU A 40 -0.25 -2.98 -0.15
N ALA A 41 0.08 -1.77 0.31
CA ALA A 41 0.47 -0.67 -0.57
C ALA A 41 1.80 -0.96 -1.26
N THR A 42 2.81 -1.41 -0.49
CA THR A 42 4.13 -1.77 -1.00
C THR A 42 4.05 -2.93 -2.00
N ASP A 43 3.35 -4.01 -1.67
CA ASP A 43 3.15 -5.16 -2.57
C ASP A 43 2.51 -4.72 -3.89
N ARG A 44 1.57 -3.78 -3.83
CA ARG A 44 0.95 -3.23 -5.04
C ARG A 44 1.91 -2.38 -5.84
N GLU A 45 2.66 -1.50 -5.21
CA GLU A 45 3.68 -0.70 -5.90
C GLU A 45 4.73 -1.58 -6.57
N GLU A 46 5.18 -2.64 -5.90
CA GLU A 46 6.12 -3.61 -6.47
C GLU A 46 5.51 -4.38 -7.64
N ALA A 47 4.29 -4.88 -7.51
CA ALA A 47 3.60 -5.58 -8.60
C ALA A 47 3.40 -4.67 -9.82
N LEU A 48 3.12 -3.39 -9.58
CA LEU A 48 2.96 -2.39 -10.62
C LEU A 48 4.29 -2.01 -11.26
N ALA A 49 5.35 -1.81 -10.47
CA ALA A 49 6.70 -1.56 -10.98
C ALA A 49 7.18 -2.72 -11.87
N ARG A 50 6.87 -3.97 -11.49
CA ARG A 50 7.15 -5.17 -12.30
C ARG A 50 6.31 -5.25 -13.57
N ALA A 51 5.05 -4.81 -13.53
CA ALA A 51 4.18 -4.77 -14.71
C ALA A 51 4.62 -3.68 -15.69
N ASP A 52 4.99 -2.51 -15.18
CA ASP A 52 5.51 -1.37 -15.98
C ASP A 52 6.83 -1.74 -16.66
N SER A 53 7.70 -2.48 -15.98
CA SER A 53 8.94 -3.03 -16.57
C SER A 53 8.72 -4.24 -17.49
N HIS A 54 7.49 -4.76 -17.62
CA HIS A 54 7.13 -5.79 -18.61
C HIS A 54 6.42 -5.21 -19.85
N ASP A 55 6.04 -3.92 -19.85
CA ASP A 55 5.38 -3.28 -20.99
C ASP A 55 6.38 -2.79 -22.07
N GLU A 56 7.68 -2.66 -21.74
CA GLU A 56 8.75 -2.33 -22.71
C GLU A 56 9.39 -3.59 -23.35
N ALA A 57 8.57 -4.54 -23.82
CA ALA A 57 9.06 -5.63 -24.66
C ALA A 57 7.96 -6.21 -25.56
N THR A 58 7.32 -5.36 -26.37
CA THR A 58 6.76 -5.84 -27.64
C THR A 58 7.00 -4.84 -28.77
N PRO A 59 8.14 -4.89 -29.45
CA PRO A 59 8.16 -4.57 -30.87
C PRO A 59 7.77 -5.85 -31.61
N LEU A 60 6.52 -5.93 -32.08
CA LEU A 60 6.18 -6.78 -33.21
C LEU A 60 5.52 -5.91 -34.28
N ASP A 61 6.41 -5.35 -35.10
CA ASP A 61 6.19 -5.05 -36.50
C ASP A 61 5.76 -6.34 -37.25
N GLY A 62 4.81 -6.20 -38.18
CA GLY A 62 4.63 -7.16 -39.29
C GLY A 62 3.33 -7.97 -39.32
N VAL A 63 2.31 -7.43 -40.00
CA VAL A 63 1.72 -7.91 -41.27
C VAL A 63 0.65 -6.93 -41.77
#